data_AF-A0A8J3D6I0-F1
#
_entry.id   AF-A0A8J3D6I0-F1
#
_cell.length_a   1.000
_cell.length_b   1.000
_cell.length_c   1.000
_cell.angle_alpha   90.00
_cell.angle_beta   90.00
_cell.angle_gamma   90.00
#
_symmetry.space_group_name_H-M   'P 1'
#
loop_
_entity.id
_entity.type
_entity.pdbx_description
1 polymer ?
#
loop_
_entity_poly.entity_id
_entity_poly.type
_entity_poly.pdbx_seq_one_letter_code
_entity_poly.pdbx_strand_id
1 'polypeptide(L)'
;MTNEFYIQINVSDEQKSHARRLVEHSLANHRVANIWDRSDNKKVHTRMLRYTGSLGEVVFADFYQLPRPQRSFGAVDGQDWGQDFVLRTEDGFFSLDIKAMKRQTGILAADYVLNIPASQLHKPNSRTTHYFCLSFHQSEQQGTVASLLGFVDKEAVEKGELGVLYRAGTKRIRADRTEFMFQQDTYEILFKDVSSPIITERIEKLVGFRKCKLKEGHT
;
A
#
# COMPACT_ATOMS: atom_id res chain seq x y z
N MET A 1 4.34 -2.25 -19.02
CA MET A 1 5.57 -1.41 -19.02
C MET A 1 6.30 -1.68 -17.73
N THR A 2 7.62 -1.86 -17.76
CA THR A 2 8.46 -1.97 -16.56
C THR A 2 8.53 -0.63 -15.82
N ASN A 3 8.37 -0.65 -14.51
CA ASN A 3 8.55 0.51 -13.65
C ASN A 3 10.01 0.95 -13.65
N GLU A 4 10.26 2.21 -13.97
CA GLU A 4 11.60 2.78 -13.87
C GLU A 4 11.73 3.77 -12.72
N PHE A 5 10.62 4.26 -12.17
CA PHE A 5 10.62 5.34 -11.20
C PHE A 5 9.48 5.25 -10.18
N TYR A 6 9.67 5.97 -9.08
CA TYR A 6 8.64 6.25 -8.08
C TYR A 6 8.67 7.73 -7.75
N ILE A 7 7.58 8.23 -7.17
CA ILE A 7 7.47 9.64 -6.78
C ILE A 7 7.61 9.77 -5.28
N GLN A 8 8.39 10.74 -4.82
CA GLN A 8 8.40 11.15 -3.44
C GLN A 8 7.69 12.47 -3.25
N ILE A 9 6.98 12.62 -2.13
CA ILE A 9 6.39 13.88 -1.65
C ILE A 9 6.49 13.96 -0.13
N ASN A 10 6.47 15.18 0.42
CA ASN A 10 6.36 15.37 1.85
C ASN A 10 4.92 15.11 2.30
N VAL A 11 4.76 14.41 3.43
CA VAL A 11 3.45 14.20 4.05
C VAL A 11 3.14 15.34 5.03
N SER A 12 2.05 16.06 4.79
CA SER A 12 1.67 17.23 5.59
C SER A 12 1.16 16.85 6.98
N ASP A 13 1.23 17.80 7.92
CA ASP A 13 0.67 17.62 9.26
C ASP A 13 -0.85 17.45 9.24
N GLU A 14 -1.53 18.07 8.27
CA GLU A 14 -2.95 17.91 8.06
C GLU A 14 -3.30 16.46 7.66
N GLN A 15 -2.57 15.89 6.69
CA GLN A 15 -2.72 14.49 6.28
C GLN A 15 -2.50 13.52 7.44
N LYS A 16 -1.40 13.72 8.18
CA LYS A 16 -1.08 12.91 9.38
C LYS A 16 -2.17 13.02 10.43
N SER A 17 -2.71 14.22 10.67
CA SER A 17 -3.76 14.46 11.65
C SER A 17 -5.09 13.86 11.22
N HIS A 18 -5.44 13.93 9.94
CA HIS A 18 -6.65 13.30 9.41
C HIS A 18 -6.60 11.78 9.55
N ALA A 19 -5.49 11.15 9.13
CA ALA A 19 -5.30 9.72 9.29
C ALA A 19 -5.35 9.26 10.76
N ARG A 20 -4.80 10.05 11.71
CA ARG A 20 -4.94 9.77 13.15
C ARG A 20 -6.40 9.75 13.58
N ARG A 21 -7.21 10.75 13.17
CA ARG A 21 -8.64 10.80 13.52
C ARG A 21 -9.41 9.58 12.99
N LEU A 22 -9.11 9.13 11.77
CA LEU A 22 -9.70 7.90 11.20
C LEU A 22 -9.37 6.67 12.05
N VAL A 23 -8.13 6.54 12.50
CA VAL A 23 -7.71 5.42 13.36
C VAL A 23 -8.39 5.49 14.72
N GLU A 24 -8.46 6.66 15.37
CA GLU A 24 -9.16 6.78 16.66
C GLU A 24 -10.64 6.42 16.52
N HIS A 25 -11.29 6.89 15.46
CA HIS A 25 -12.67 6.52 15.18
C HIS A 25 -12.82 5.01 14.95
N SER A 26 -11.90 4.38 14.20
CA SER A 26 -11.85 2.93 13.97
C SER A 26 -11.79 2.18 15.30
N LEU A 27 -10.85 2.56 16.18
CA LEU A 27 -10.60 1.89 17.45
C LEU A 27 -11.77 2.06 18.42
N ALA A 28 -12.39 3.25 18.46
CA ALA A 28 -13.55 3.51 19.32
C ALA A 28 -14.81 2.75 18.88
N ASN A 29 -14.94 2.44 17.58
CA ASN A 29 -16.13 1.80 17.00
C ASN A 29 -15.86 0.37 16.50
N HIS A 30 -14.74 -0.23 16.91
CA HIS A 30 -14.29 -1.54 16.45
C HIS A 30 -15.19 -2.65 17.01
N ARG A 31 -16.10 -3.18 16.18
CA ARG A 31 -17.01 -4.28 16.56
C ARG A 31 -16.69 -5.62 15.91
N VAL A 32 -15.78 -5.64 14.92
CA VAL A 32 -15.41 -6.84 14.16
C VAL A 32 -14.01 -7.29 14.58
N ALA A 33 -13.92 -8.43 15.26
CA ALA A 33 -12.62 -8.97 15.66
C ALA A 33 -11.74 -9.27 14.43
N ASN A 34 -10.55 -8.68 14.39
CA ASN A 34 -9.52 -8.98 13.43
C ASN A 34 -8.64 -10.12 13.95
N ILE A 35 -7.99 -10.88 13.06
CA ILE A 35 -7.05 -11.95 13.42
C ILE A 35 -5.91 -11.47 14.35
N TRP A 36 -5.64 -10.17 14.34
CA TRP A 36 -4.62 -9.51 15.15
C TRP A 36 -5.08 -9.16 16.57
N ASP A 37 -6.38 -9.22 16.87
CA ASP A 37 -6.95 -8.76 18.14
C ASP A 37 -6.84 -9.80 19.27
N ARG A 38 -6.29 -11.00 19.00
CA ARG A 38 -6.23 -12.14 19.95
C ARG A 38 -5.00 -12.18 20.89
N SER A 39 -4.15 -11.15 20.94
CA SER A 39 -2.95 -11.16 21.81
C SER A 39 -2.62 -9.79 22.44
N ASP A 40 -2.26 -9.78 23.72
CA ASP A 40 -2.16 -8.56 24.57
C ASP A 40 -1.15 -7.51 24.09
N ASN A 41 -0.04 -7.89 23.46
CA ASN A 41 0.97 -6.95 22.96
C ASN A 41 0.63 -6.27 21.61
N LYS A 42 -0.51 -6.61 20.98
CA LYS A 42 -0.80 -6.16 19.60
C LYS A 42 -1.62 -4.89 19.46
N LYS A 43 -2.23 -4.32 20.50
CA LYS A 43 -3.05 -3.09 20.36
C LYS A 43 -2.25 -1.91 19.78
N VAL A 44 -1.01 -1.72 20.23
CA VAL A 44 -0.10 -0.69 19.69
C VAL A 44 0.29 -1.00 18.24
N HIS A 45 0.57 -2.26 17.93
CA HIS A 45 0.94 -2.70 16.59
C HIS A 45 -0.23 -2.54 15.59
N THR A 46 -1.44 -2.92 16.00
CA THR A 46 -2.68 -2.72 15.24
C THR A 46 -2.95 -1.24 14.99
N ARG A 47 -2.75 -0.36 15.97
CA ARG A 47 -2.88 1.09 15.79
C ARG A 47 -1.90 1.63 14.74
N MET A 48 -0.64 1.22 14.81
CA MET A 48 0.38 1.63 13.84
C MET A 48 0.11 1.11 12.42
N LEU A 49 -0.36 -0.14 12.29
CA LEU A 49 -0.75 -0.72 11.00
C LEU A 49 -1.95 0.01 10.40
N ARG A 50 -3.01 0.23 11.19
CA ARG A 50 -4.19 1.02 10.76
C ARG A 50 -3.79 2.43 10.36
N TYR A 51 -2.93 3.09 11.15
CA TYR A 51 -2.41 4.41 10.81
C TYR A 51 -1.65 4.44 9.49
N THR A 52 -0.80 3.44 9.24
CA THR A 52 -0.05 3.34 7.99
C THR A 52 -0.98 3.17 6.79
N GLY A 53 -2.01 2.31 6.91
CA GLY A 53 -3.05 2.13 5.90
C GLY A 53 -3.84 3.42 5.63
N SER A 54 -4.45 3.99 6.67
CA SER A 54 -5.26 5.21 6.54
C SER A 54 -4.46 6.41 6.07
N LEU A 55 -3.18 6.53 6.45
CA LEU A 55 -2.31 7.57 5.91
C LEU A 55 -2.04 7.37 4.42
N GLY A 56 -1.89 6.11 3.99
CA GLY A 56 -1.78 5.76 2.57
C GLY A 56 -2.98 6.21 1.76
N GLU A 57 -4.18 5.89 2.23
CA GLU A 57 -5.43 6.32 1.58
C GLU A 57 -5.55 7.84 1.52
N VAL A 58 -5.26 8.54 2.62
CA VAL A 58 -5.30 10.02 2.67
C VAL A 58 -4.29 10.65 1.71
N VAL A 59 -3.06 10.13 1.69
CA VAL A 59 -2.01 10.63 0.79
C VAL A 59 -2.36 10.36 -0.67
N PHE A 60 -2.89 9.17 -0.98
CA PHE A 60 -3.37 8.83 -2.33
C PHE A 60 -4.50 9.76 -2.77
N ALA A 61 -5.49 10.00 -1.90
CA ALA A 61 -6.61 10.88 -2.18
C ALA A 61 -6.13 12.30 -2.53
N ASP A 62 -5.28 12.89 -1.70
CA ASP A 62 -4.74 14.23 -1.96
C ASP A 62 -3.83 14.27 -3.21
N PHE A 63 -3.07 13.19 -3.44
CA PHE A 63 -2.21 13.06 -4.60
C PHE A 63 -3.00 13.01 -5.92
N TYR A 64 -4.23 12.50 -5.93
CA TYR A 64 -5.10 12.46 -7.11
C TYR A 64 -6.32 13.40 -7.03
N GLN A 65 -6.39 14.29 -6.03
CA GLN A 65 -7.54 15.18 -5.76
C GLN A 65 -8.88 14.47 -5.60
N LEU A 66 -8.84 13.29 -4.99
CA LEU A 66 -10.03 12.53 -4.64
C LEU A 66 -10.53 12.95 -3.25
N PRO A 67 -11.82 12.75 -2.94
CA PRO A 67 -12.31 12.88 -1.57
C PRO A 67 -11.51 11.98 -0.63
N ARG A 68 -11.04 12.54 0.49
CA ARG A 68 -10.39 11.75 1.54
C ARG A 68 -11.38 10.73 2.14
N PRO A 69 -10.89 9.55 2.58
CA PRO A 69 -11.72 8.57 3.25
C PRO A 69 -12.39 9.19 4.50
N GLN A 70 -13.69 8.98 4.65
CA GLN A 70 -14.47 9.47 5.80
C GLN A 70 -14.67 8.42 6.89
N ARG A 71 -14.38 7.16 6.56
CA ARG A 71 -14.58 5.99 7.43
C ARG A 71 -13.31 5.16 7.42
N SER A 72 -13.10 4.42 8.49
CA SER A 72 -11.91 3.59 8.66
C SER A 72 -12.29 2.11 8.76
N PHE A 73 -11.46 1.26 8.16
CA PHE A 73 -11.58 -0.19 8.21
C PHE A 73 -11.77 -0.68 9.67
N GLY A 74 -12.75 -1.56 9.91
CA GLY A 74 -13.07 -2.13 11.23
C GLY A 74 -14.25 -1.50 11.98
N ALA A 75 -14.80 -0.37 11.50
CA ALA A 75 -16.09 0.15 11.96
C ALA A 75 -17.26 -0.64 11.30
N VAL A 76 -18.45 -0.63 11.92
CA VAL A 76 -19.67 -1.37 11.48
C VAL A 76 -20.05 -1.09 10.02
N ASP A 77 -19.64 0.06 9.51
CA ASP A 77 -19.90 0.62 8.19
C ASP A 77 -18.64 0.72 7.30
N GLY A 78 -17.52 0.14 7.73
CA GLY A 78 -16.19 0.24 7.12
C GLY A 78 -15.70 -1.04 6.44
N GLN A 79 -16.58 -2.00 6.14
CA GLN A 79 -16.20 -3.15 5.30
C GLN A 79 -16.39 -2.78 3.82
N ASP A 80 -15.31 -2.33 3.21
CA ASP A 80 -15.27 -1.88 1.81
C ASP A 80 -15.09 -3.02 0.79
N TRP A 81 -14.77 -4.25 1.21
CA TRP A 81 -14.44 -5.37 0.29
C TRP A 81 -13.19 -5.11 -0.57
N GLY A 82 -12.25 -4.31 -0.06
CA GLY A 82 -11.02 -3.90 -0.76
C GLY A 82 -11.29 -2.81 -1.80
N GLN A 83 -12.21 -1.89 -1.50
CA GLN A 83 -12.60 -0.76 -2.34
C GLN A 83 -12.33 0.55 -1.60
N ASP A 84 -11.06 0.95 -1.53
CA ASP A 84 -10.69 2.23 -0.93
C ASP A 84 -11.15 3.39 -1.83
N PHE A 85 -11.01 3.22 -3.15
CA PHE A 85 -11.45 4.17 -4.16
C PHE A 85 -12.13 3.49 -5.34
N VAL A 86 -13.10 4.18 -5.94
CA VAL A 86 -13.72 3.78 -7.21
C VAL A 86 -13.58 4.94 -8.18
N LEU A 87 -12.72 4.75 -9.18
CA LEU A 87 -12.54 5.69 -10.27
C LEU A 87 -13.40 5.24 -11.45
N ARG A 88 -14.11 6.19 -12.06
CA ARG A 88 -14.82 5.94 -13.32
C ARG A 88 -13.95 6.44 -14.45
N THR A 89 -13.65 5.54 -15.39
CA THR A 89 -12.95 5.82 -16.63
C THR A 89 -13.88 5.51 -17.79
N GLU A 90 -13.52 5.94 -19.01
CA GLU A 90 -14.27 5.58 -20.22
C GLU A 90 -14.31 4.06 -20.42
N ASP A 91 -13.24 3.36 -20.04
CA ASP A 91 -13.09 1.91 -20.15
C ASP A 91 -13.75 1.11 -18.99
N GLY A 92 -14.37 1.80 -18.03
CA GLY A 92 -15.12 1.18 -16.93
C GLY A 92 -14.69 1.63 -15.52
N PHE A 93 -14.93 0.74 -14.55
CA PHE A 93 -14.70 1.00 -13.13
C PHE A 93 -13.32 0.51 -12.68
N PHE A 94 -12.51 1.44 -12.17
CA PHE A 94 -11.24 1.15 -11.50
C PHE A 94 -11.45 1.16 -9.99
N SER A 95 -11.54 -0.03 -9.44
CA SER A 95 -11.69 -0.28 -8.01
C SER A 95 -10.32 -0.55 -7.38
N LEU A 96 -9.91 0.34 -6.48
CA LEU A 96 -8.55 0.42 -5.96
C LEU A 96 -8.47 0.07 -4.47
N ASP A 97 -7.46 -0.71 -4.11
CA ASP A 97 -7.03 -0.96 -2.73
C ASP A 97 -5.58 -0.44 -2.55
N ILE A 98 -5.37 0.39 -1.53
CA ILE A 98 -4.11 1.06 -1.26
C ILE A 98 -3.25 0.19 -0.33
N LYS A 99 -2.12 -0.29 -0.86
CA LYS A 99 -1.12 -1.04 -0.11
C LYS A 99 -0.01 -0.11 0.38
N ALA A 100 -0.20 0.39 1.60
CA ALA A 100 0.76 1.24 2.29
C ALA A 100 1.69 0.45 3.23
N MET A 101 2.98 0.79 3.22
CA MET A 101 3.98 0.13 4.07
C MET A 101 5.00 1.11 4.65
N LYS A 102 5.50 0.83 5.85
CA LYS A 102 6.60 1.59 6.45
C LYS A 102 7.95 0.99 6.02
N ARG A 103 8.89 1.83 5.63
CA ARG A 103 10.27 1.48 5.29
C ARG A 103 11.25 2.31 6.11
N GLN A 104 12.46 1.78 6.28
CA GLN A 104 13.55 2.48 6.97
C GLN A 104 14.15 3.59 6.11
N THR A 105 14.15 3.41 4.79
CA THR A 105 14.72 4.34 3.81
C THR A 105 13.72 4.63 2.70
N GLY A 106 13.86 5.81 2.09
CA GLY A 106 13.14 6.21 0.88
C GLY A 106 13.76 5.73 -0.41
N ILE A 107 14.90 5.05 -0.38
CA ILE A 107 15.56 4.47 -1.55
C ILE A 107 14.91 3.12 -1.85
N LEU A 108 14.26 3.01 -3.00
CA LEU A 108 13.59 1.79 -3.45
C LEU A 108 14.42 1.10 -4.53
N ALA A 109 14.64 -0.19 -4.37
CA ALA A 109 15.30 -1.03 -5.38
C ALA A 109 14.25 -1.77 -6.23
N ALA A 110 14.62 -2.07 -7.47
CA ALA A 110 13.78 -2.76 -8.43
C ALA A 110 13.38 -4.18 -8.00
N ASP A 111 14.22 -4.84 -7.20
CA ASP A 111 14.03 -6.18 -6.65
C ASP A 111 13.25 -6.22 -5.33
N TYR A 112 12.87 -5.06 -4.78
CA TYR A 112 11.94 -5.02 -3.66
C TYR A 112 10.57 -5.54 -4.10
N VAL A 113 9.84 -6.14 -3.16
CA VAL A 113 8.55 -6.78 -3.44
C VAL A 113 7.39 -6.10 -2.72
N LEU A 114 6.24 -6.08 -3.39
CA LEU A 114 4.92 -6.02 -2.78
C LEU A 114 4.47 -7.45 -2.51
N ASN A 115 4.10 -7.74 -1.26
CA ASN A 115 3.52 -9.01 -0.86
C ASN A 115 2.01 -8.88 -0.77
N ILE A 116 1.28 -9.72 -1.51
CA ILE A 116 -0.18 -9.83 -1.41
C ILE A 116 -0.52 -11.27 -1.02
N PRO A 117 -0.93 -11.53 0.23
CA PRO A 117 -1.45 -12.82 0.63
C PRO A 117 -2.60 -13.26 -0.28
N ALA A 118 -2.62 -14.54 -0.67
CA ALA A 118 -3.69 -15.11 -1.49
C ALA A 118 -5.07 -14.95 -0.83
N SER A 119 -5.13 -15.01 0.51
CA SER A 119 -6.35 -14.76 1.29
C SER A 119 -6.88 -13.33 1.18
N GLN A 120 -6.03 -12.36 0.82
CA GLN A 120 -6.42 -10.97 0.54
C GLN A 120 -6.81 -10.78 -0.93
N LEU A 121 -6.04 -11.36 -1.86
CA LEU A 121 -6.32 -11.32 -3.29
C LEU A 121 -7.68 -11.97 -3.62
N HIS A 122 -7.87 -13.18 -3.10
CA HIS A 122 -9.05 -14.04 -3.33
C HIS A 122 -10.13 -13.89 -2.26
N LYS A 123 -10.14 -12.76 -1.53
CA LYS A 123 -11.16 -12.50 -0.51
C LYS A 123 -12.55 -12.65 -1.15
N PRO A 124 -13.47 -13.46 -0.59
CA PRO A 124 -14.80 -13.62 -1.15
C PRO A 124 -15.49 -12.26 -1.33
N ASN A 125 -16.12 -12.06 -2.48
CA ASN A 125 -16.76 -10.80 -2.89
C ASN A 125 -15.80 -9.60 -2.97
N SER A 126 -14.48 -9.81 -3.06
CA SER A 126 -13.52 -8.74 -3.34
C SER A 126 -13.94 -8.01 -4.61
N ARG A 127 -14.08 -6.69 -4.49
CA ARG A 127 -14.37 -5.82 -5.62
C ARG A 127 -13.11 -5.14 -6.15
N THR A 128 -11.97 -5.39 -5.54
CA THR A 128 -10.67 -4.84 -5.95
C THR A 128 -10.37 -5.29 -7.38
N THR A 129 -10.05 -4.34 -8.24
CA THR A 129 -9.51 -4.60 -9.59
C THR A 129 -8.03 -4.28 -9.67
N HIS A 130 -7.57 -3.33 -8.86
CA HIS A 130 -6.21 -2.84 -8.88
C HIS A 130 -5.74 -2.56 -7.45
N TYR A 131 -4.44 -2.70 -7.22
CA TYR A 131 -3.78 -2.21 -6.02
C TYR A 131 -2.95 -0.98 -6.36
N PHE A 132 -2.82 -0.04 -5.42
CA PHE A 132 -1.83 1.02 -5.51
C PHE A 132 -0.80 0.87 -4.39
N CYS A 133 0.47 0.73 -4.75
CA CYS A 133 1.55 0.56 -3.79
C CYS A 133 2.19 1.89 -3.43
N LEU A 134 2.33 2.14 -2.13
CA LEU A 134 3.12 3.25 -1.61
C LEU A 134 3.84 2.86 -0.33
N SER A 135 4.84 3.64 0.03
CA SER A 135 5.55 3.46 1.30
C SER A 135 5.89 4.77 1.97
N PHE A 136 6.13 4.71 3.28
CA PHE A 136 6.53 5.85 4.09
C PHE A 136 7.89 5.60 4.73
N HIS A 137 8.71 6.64 4.79
CA HIS A 137 9.91 6.66 5.61
C HIS A 137 10.01 7.99 6.35
N GLN A 138 10.81 8.00 7.42
CA GLN A 138 11.13 9.21 8.16
C GLN A 138 12.45 9.79 7.64
N SER A 139 12.44 11.07 7.30
CA SER A 139 13.61 11.87 6.95
C SER A 139 13.84 12.89 8.06
N GLU A 140 15.10 13.08 8.47
CA GLU A 140 15.47 14.08 9.47
C GLU A 140 15.17 15.50 8.98
N GLN A 141 15.39 15.77 7.69
CA GLN A 141 15.24 17.09 7.11
C GLN A 141 13.80 17.38 6.65
N GLN A 142 13.09 16.36 6.15
CA GLN A 142 11.79 16.55 5.47
C GLN A 142 10.61 16.00 6.28
N GLY A 143 10.86 15.41 7.44
CA GLY A 143 9.82 14.73 8.21
C GLY A 143 9.37 13.43 7.55
N THR A 144 8.08 13.13 7.60
CA THR A 144 7.53 11.92 6.96
C THR A 144 7.42 12.13 5.45
N VAL A 145 8.03 11.23 4.67
CA VAL A 145 8.04 11.27 3.21
C VAL A 145 7.31 10.03 2.67
N ALA A 146 6.39 10.26 1.74
CA ALA A 146 5.71 9.19 1.00
C ALA A 146 6.48 8.88 -0.29
N SER A 147 6.62 7.61 -0.62
CA SER A 147 7.15 7.09 -1.88
C SER A 147 6.03 6.34 -2.60
N LEU A 148 5.43 6.96 -3.61
CA LEU A 148 4.34 6.44 -4.42
C LEU A 148 4.91 5.62 -5.58
N LEU A 149 4.67 4.31 -5.57
CA LEU A 149 5.30 3.36 -6.49
C LEU A 149 4.46 3.12 -7.74
N GLY A 150 3.14 2.97 -7.59
CA GLY A 150 2.24 2.79 -8.73
C GLY A 150 1.21 1.69 -8.60
N PHE A 151 0.64 1.29 -9.73
CA PHE A 151 -0.52 0.42 -9.87
C PHE A 151 -0.15 -1.03 -10.16
N VAL A 152 -0.92 -1.95 -9.61
CA VAL A 152 -0.83 -3.39 -9.84
C VAL A 152 -2.20 -3.87 -10.29
N ASP A 153 -2.27 -4.48 -11.47
CA ASP A 153 -3.49 -5.14 -11.96
C ASP A 153 -3.68 -6.48 -11.24
N LYS A 154 -4.84 -6.65 -10.58
CA LYS A 154 -5.17 -7.88 -9.87
C LYS A 154 -5.32 -9.06 -10.83
N GLU A 155 -5.96 -8.86 -11.98
CA GLU A 155 -6.24 -9.93 -12.93
C GLU A 155 -4.93 -10.49 -13.51
N ALA A 156 -3.97 -9.62 -13.83
CA ALA A 156 -2.64 -10.02 -14.26
C ALA A 156 -1.91 -10.88 -13.20
N VAL A 157 -2.07 -10.55 -11.91
CA VAL A 157 -1.51 -11.35 -10.80
C VAL A 157 -2.19 -12.72 -10.71
N GLU A 158 -3.52 -12.76 -10.83
CA GLU A 158 -4.31 -14.00 -10.78
C GLU A 158 -3.97 -14.96 -11.93
N LYS A 159 -3.72 -14.41 -13.13
CA LYS A 159 -3.29 -15.16 -14.32
C LYS A 159 -1.82 -15.59 -14.28
N GLY A 160 -1.04 -15.09 -13.32
CA GLY A 160 0.41 -15.33 -13.23
C GLY A 160 1.24 -14.55 -14.26
N GLU A 161 0.66 -13.53 -14.88
CA GLU A 161 1.35 -12.60 -15.78
C GLU A 161 2.21 -11.60 -14.99
N LEU A 162 1.82 -11.32 -13.74
CA LEU A 162 2.50 -10.39 -12.84
C LEU A 162 2.81 -11.05 -11.48
N GLY A 163 4.09 -11.09 -11.12
CA GLY A 163 4.57 -11.63 -9.85
C GLY A 163 4.65 -13.16 -9.79
N VAL A 164 5.04 -13.68 -8.63
CA VAL A 164 5.24 -15.11 -8.37
C VAL A 164 4.44 -15.55 -7.15
N LEU A 165 3.67 -16.63 -7.27
CA LEU A 165 2.99 -17.25 -6.14
C LEU A 165 3.95 -18.18 -5.38
N TYR A 166 4.22 -17.84 -4.12
CA TYR A 166 4.89 -18.72 -3.18
C TYR A 166 3.84 -19.42 -2.31
N ARG A 167 3.86 -20.75 -2.30
CA ARG A 167 2.96 -21.55 -1.45
C ARG A 167 3.39 -21.48 0.01
N ALA A 168 2.44 -21.62 0.93
CA ALA A 168 2.72 -21.78 2.35
C ALA A 168 3.77 -22.88 2.59
N GLY A 169 4.72 -22.63 3.49
CA GLY A 169 5.86 -23.52 3.74
C GLY A 169 7.05 -23.31 2.80
N THR A 170 6.91 -22.52 1.72
CA THR A 170 8.05 -22.22 0.84
C THR A 170 9.10 -21.39 1.58
N LYS A 171 10.36 -21.79 1.48
CA LYS A 171 11.53 -21.07 2.03
C LYS A 171 12.04 -20.06 1.00
N ARG A 172 12.21 -18.80 1.42
CA ARG A 172 12.72 -17.69 0.60
C ARG A 172 13.99 -17.15 1.23
N ILE A 173 15.04 -17.05 0.41
CA ILE A 173 16.32 -16.42 0.77
C ILE A 173 16.31 -15.00 0.21
N ARG A 174 16.58 -14.02 1.06
CA ARG A 174 16.67 -12.60 0.69
C ARG A 174 18.07 -12.26 0.17
N ALA A 175 18.22 -11.10 -0.44
CA ALA A 175 19.51 -10.62 -0.95
C ALA A 175 20.60 -10.49 0.15
N ASP A 176 20.19 -10.22 1.40
CA ASP A 176 21.08 -10.19 2.57
C ASP A 176 21.39 -11.58 3.14
N ARG A 177 21.02 -12.65 2.43
CA ARG A 177 21.14 -14.07 2.81
C ARG A 177 20.32 -14.47 4.04
N THR A 178 19.48 -13.58 4.57
CA THR A 178 18.51 -13.99 5.58
C THR A 178 17.41 -14.84 4.94
N GLU A 179 16.85 -15.76 5.71
CA GLU A 179 15.85 -16.69 5.23
C GLU A 179 14.55 -16.50 5.99
N PHE A 180 13.44 -16.70 5.31
CA PHE A 180 12.13 -16.79 5.94
C PHE A 180 11.27 -17.83 5.23
N MET A 181 10.22 -18.26 5.90
CA MET A 181 9.26 -19.21 5.37
C MET A 181 7.89 -18.54 5.30
N PHE A 182 7.24 -18.64 4.14
CA PHE A 182 5.90 -18.13 3.95
C PHE A 182 4.92 -18.91 4.84
N GLN A 183 4.19 -18.19 5.70
CA GLN A 183 3.19 -18.79 6.59
C GLN A 183 1.83 -19.03 5.91
N GLN A 184 1.65 -18.47 4.71
CA GLN A 184 0.46 -18.61 3.87
C GLN A 184 0.86 -18.38 2.41
N ASP A 185 0.03 -18.85 1.48
CA ASP A 185 0.16 -18.56 0.06
C ASP A 185 0.25 -17.05 -0.18
N THR A 186 1.30 -16.59 -0.85
CA THR A 186 1.60 -15.18 -1.02
C THR A 186 2.13 -14.90 -2.42
N TYR A 187 1.56 -13.90 -3.08
CA TYR A 187 2.06 -13.36 -4.34
C TYR A 187 3.14 -12.31 -4.03
N GLU A 188 4.34 -12.51 -4.55
CA GLU A 188 5.43 -11.51 -4.57
C GLU A 188 5.47 -10.82 -5.92
N ILE A 189 5.33 -9.50 -5.94
CA ILE A 189 5.37 -8.68 -7.14
C ILE A 189 6.56 -7.73 -7.01
N LEU A 190 7.51 -7.79 -7.95
CA LEU A 190 8.69 -6.93 -7.91
C LEU A 190 8.33 -5.49 -8.26
N PHE A 191 9.01 -4.53 -7.64
CA PHE A 191 8.74 -3.11 -7.82
C PHE A 191 8.96 -2.64 -9.25
N LYS A 192 9.90 -3.25 -9.97
CA LYS A 192 10.11 -3.03 -11.41
C LYS A 192 8.96 -3.50 -12.30
N ASP A 193 8.06 -4.35 -11.79
CA ASP A 193 6.93 -4.88 -12.55
C ASP A 193 5.62 -4.12 -12.25
N VAL A 194 5.66 -3.16 -11.31
CA VAL A 194 4.51 -2.30 -10.95
C VAL A 194 4.34 -1.20 -12.00
N SER A 195 3.13 -0.94 -12.48
CA SER A 195 2.90 0.17 -13.42
C SER A 195 3.13 1.51 -12.75
N SER A 196 3.96 2.38 -13.33
CA SER A 196 4.31 3.69 -12.75
C SER A 196 3.08 4.56 -12.40
N PRO A 197 3.19 5.46 -11.40
CA PRO A 197 2.09 6.35 -11.05
C PRO A 197 1.87 7.39 -12.16
N ILE A 198 0.63 7.84 -12.30
CA ILE A 198 0.27 8.89 -13.26
C ILE A 198 0.69 10.25 -12.67
N ILE A 199 1.46 11.02 -13.43
CA ILE A 199 1.94 12.35 -13.05
C ILE A 199 1.19 13.41 -13.84
N THR A 200 0.76 14.46 -13.15
CA THR A 200 0.17 15.67 -13.75
C THR A 200 1.01 16.89 -13.36
N GLU A 201 0.90 18.00 -14.09
CA GLU A 201 1.63 19.24 -13.76
C GLU A 201 1.38 19.72 -12.31
N ARG A 202 0.19 19.45 -11.77
CA ARG A 202 -0.12 19.79 -10.37
C ARG A 202 0.67 18.91 -9.40
N ILE A 203 0.78 17.61 -9.68
CA ILE A 203 1.54 16.68 -8.86
C ILE A 203 3.01 17.12 -8.78
N GLU A 204 3.58 17.59 -9.88
CA GLU A 204 4.97 18.08 -9.92
C GLU A 204 5.20 19.31 -9.04
N LYS A 205 4.13 20.08 -8.75
CA LYS A 205 4.15 21.26 -7.88
C LYS A 205 3.92 20.92 -6.40
N LEU A 206 3.74 19.65 -6.04
CA LEU A 206 3.57 19.25 -4.64
C LEU A 206 4.86 19.45 -3.83
N VAL A 207 4.70 19.81 -2.54
CA VAL A 207 5.84 20.03 -1.65
C VAL A 207 6.65 18.74 -1.48
N GLY A 208 7.96 18.85 -1.72
CA GLY A 208 8.87 17.71 -1.65
C GLY A 208 8.78 16.75 -2.85
N PHE A 209 8.08 17.14 -3.92
CA PHE A 209 8.02 16.35 -5.16
C PHE A 209 9.43 16.01 -5.66
N ARG A 210 9.68 14.71 -5.84
CA ARG A 210 10.88 14.20 -6.53
C ARG A 210 10.51 12.97 -7.34
N LYS A 211 10.97 12.92 -8.59
CA LYS A 211 10.96 11.69 -9.40
C LYS A 211 12.25 10.93 -9.14
N CYS A 212 12.13 9.76 -8.50
CA CYS A 212 13.26 8.93 -8.11
C CYS A 212 13.32 7.70 -9.00
N LYS A 213 14.51 7.33 -9.49
CA LYS A 213 14.69 6.07 -10.21
C LYS A 213 14.73 4.90 -9.22
N LEU A 214 14.18 3.75 -9.61
CA LEU A 214 14.42 2.51 -8.88
C LEU A 214 15.92 2.17 -8.99
N LYS A 215 16.54 1.87 -7.85
CA LYS A 215 17.92 1.36 -7.85
C LYS A 215 17.93 -0.02 -8.51
N GLU A 216 18.94 -0.31 -9.31
CA GLU A 216 19.16 -1.66 -9.81
C GLU A 216 19.22 -2.64 -8.63
N GLY A 217 18.52 -3.76 -8.76
CA GLY A 217 18.51 -4.81 -7.75
C GLY A 217 19.88 -5.44 -7.58
N HIS A 218 20.14 -6.01 -6.42
CA HIS A 218 21.32 -6.82 -6.20
C HIS A 218 20.99 -8.24 -6.67
N THR A 219 21.36 -8.59 -7.90
CA THR A 219 21.35 -9.99 -8.37
C THR A 219 22.37 -10.83 -7.63
#